data_AF-A0A523K2G9-F1
#
_entry.id   AF-A0A523K2G9-F1
#
_cell.length_a   1.000
_cell.length_b   1.000
_cell.length_c   1.000
_cell.angle_alpha   90.00
_cell.angle_beta   90.00
_cell.angle_gamma   90.00
#
_symmetry.space_group_name_H-M   'P 1'
#
loop_
_entity.id
_entity.type
_entity.pdbx_description
1 polymer ?
#
loop_
_entity_poly.entity_id
_entity_poly.type
_entity_poly.pdbx_seq_one_letter_code
_entity_poly.pdbx_strand_id
1 'polypeptide(L)'
;SAGFPDKPVDPSTIRGLDQIDDDLTLPLSERYFLGGLGEFQLRGYRGRSVGPRRPVLYRSVLGENLYLPVGMLPITVNSDTGELVPASDPDAIWTTVCDDEPGSLTGGNQNGVCNTYSKNNDLDETDVIGGNKFISTSFEYRFPISETLGLQGVLFFDAGNAFVEGDSLFDPSDWRYGTGVGVQWFSPFGPLAVVLGFPLDRESEVEDSPVFEFSVGGRDF
;
A
#
# COMPACT_ATOMS: atom_id res chain seq x y z
N SER A 1 -11.79 -12.17 -32.44
CA SER A 1 -12.81 -12.43 -31.42
C SER A 1 -12.69 -13.87 -30.96
N ALA A 2 -12.01 -14.06 -29.84
CA ALA A 2 -12.08 -15.31 -29.09
C ALA A 2 -12.04 -14.93 -27.60
N GLY A 3 -13.10 -14.23 -27.17
CA GLY A 3 -13.41 -14.14 -25.75
C GLY A 3 -13.65 -15.56 -25.24
N PHE A 4 -13.05 -15.89 -24.10
CA PHE A 4 -13.32 -17.13 -23.38
C PHE A 4 -14.81 -17.19 -22.94
N PRO A 5 -15.35 -18.39 -22.63
CA PRO A 5 -16.78 -18.67 -22.65
C PRO A 5 -17.53 -18.05 -21.46
N ASP A 6 -18.87 -17.97 -21.59
CA ASP A 6 -19.91 -17.49 -20.66
C ASP A 6 -19.95 -18.19 -19.26
N LYS A 7 -18.84 -18.74 -18.78
CA LYS A 7 -18.79 -19.43 -17.50
C LYS A 7 -18.82 -18.40 -16.34
N PRO A 8 -19.59 -18.66 -15.28
CA PRO A 8 -19.57 -17.83 -14.08
C PRO A 8 -18.15 -17.71 -13.52
N VAL A 9 -17.89 -16.59 -12.84
CA VAL A 9 -16.67 -16.34 -12.05
C VAL A 9 -17.05 -16.25 -10.58
N ASP A 10 -16.18 -16.74 -9.70
CA ASP A 10 -16.28 -16.54 -8.26
C ASP A 10 -15.78 -15.13 -7.92
N PRO A 11 -16.68 -14.19 -7.52
CA PRO A 11 -16.31 -12.79 -7.29
C PRO A 11 -15.40 -12.59 -6.07
N SER A 12 -15.23 -13.61 -5.23
CA SER A 12 -14.34 -13.57 -4.08
C SER A 12 -12.87 -13.76 -4.46
N THR A 13 -12.60 -14.36 -5.62
CA THR A 13 -11.25 -14.75 -6.07
C THR A 13 -10.87 -14.19 -7.45
N ILE A 14 -11.85 -13.87 -8.29
CA ILE A 14 -11.66 -13.26 -9.63
C ILE A 14 -12.71 -12.18 -9.83
N ARG A 15 -12.31 -10.98 -10.31
CA ARG A 15 -13.24 -9.88 -10.57
C ARG A 15 -13.08 -9.27 -11.96
N GLY A 16 -14.20 -8.78 -12.51
CA GLY A 16 -14.19 -7.90 -13.68
C GLY A 16 -13.63 -6.52 -13.33
N LEU A 17 -13.10 -5.79 -14.31
CA LEU A 17 -12.57 -4.43 -14.11
C LEU A 17 -13.58 -3.47 -13.47
N ASP A 18 -14.86 -3.60 -13.81
CA ASP A 18 -15.97 -2.80 -13.29
C ASP A 18 -16.38 -3.15 -11.85
N GLN A 19 -15.82 -4.23 -11.31
CA GLN A 19 -16.05 -4.74 -9.95
C GLN A 19 -14.80 -4.59 -9.07
N ILE A 20 -13.76 -3.91 -9.58
CA ILE A 20 -12.57 -3.55 -8.82
C ILE A 20 -12.80 -2.15 -8.26
N ASP A 21 -12.50 -1.98 -6.97
CA ASP A 21 -12.64 -0.70 -6.25
C ASP A 21 -14.08 -0.17 -6.14
N ASP A 22 -15.09 -1.03 -6.26
CA ASP A 22 -16.50 -0.67 -6.07
C ASP A 22 -16.86 -0.35 -4.61
N ASP A 23 -15.99 -0.73 -3.69
CA ASP A 23 -16.03 -0.45 -2.25
C ASP A 23 -15.43 0.91 -1.88
N LEU A 24 -14.68 1.56 -2.79
CA LEU A 24 -14.04 2.84 -2.54
C LEU A 24 -15.03 4.00 -2.74
N THR A 25 -15.19 4.85 -1.73
CA THR A 25 -16.03 6.06 -1.82
C THR A 25 -15.37 7.18 -2.62
N LEU A 26 -14.04 7.27 -2.54
CA LEU A 26 -13.25 8.23 -3.30
C LEU A 26 -12.39 7.51 -4.35
N PRO A 27 -12.25 8.08 -5.57
CA PRO A 27 -11.34 7.56 -6.57
C PRO A 27 -9.89 7.61 -6.05
N LEU A 28 -9.05 6.66 -6.48
CA LEU A 28 -7.65 6.54 -6.01
C LEU A 28 -6.83 7.84 -6.14
N SER A 29 -7.15 8.69 -7.11
CA SER A 29 -6.50 9.99 -7.31
C SER A 29 -6.83 11.04 -6.24
N GLU A 30 -7.91 10.85 -5.49
CA GLU A 30 -8.40 11.78 -4.45
C GLU A 30 -8.18 11.25 -3.02
N ARG A 31 -7.50 10.11 -2.88
CA ARG A 31 -7.22 9.50 -1.57
C ARG A 31 -5.99 10.14 -0.92
N TYR A 32 -5.98 10.12 0.41
CA TYR A 32 -4.89 10.62 1.22
C TYR A 32 -3.82 9.54 1.43
N PHE A 33 -2.57 9.95 1.30
CA PHE A 33 -1.40 9.10 1.48
C PHE A 33 -0.49 9.73 2.51
N LEU A 34 0.01 8.94 3.45
CA LEU A 34 0.94 9.39 4.48
C LEU A 34 2.33 8.83 4.26
N GLY A 35 3.30 9.41 4.95
CA GLY A 35 4.71 9.05 4.89
C GLY A 35 5.53 10.15 4.23
N GLY A 36 6.79 10.22 4.65
CA GLY A 36 7.77 11.18 4.14
C GLY A 36 7.60 12.60 4.66
N LEU A 37 8.27 13.53 3.98
CA LEU A 37 8.16 14.99 4.19
C LEU A 37 6.88 15.58 3.55
N GLY A 38 6.42 16.73 4.08
CA GLY A 38 5.36 17.55 3.46
C GLY A 38 4.09 17.72 4.31
N GLU A 39 2.98 18.07 3.67
CA GLU A 39 1.72 18.41 4.33
C GLU A 39 1.11 17.24 5.13
N PHE A 40 1.26 16.01 4.65
CA PHE A 40 0.82 14.79 5.33
C PHE A 40 2.01 14.03 5.91
N GLN A 41 2.93 14.76 6.54
CA GLN A 41 4.19 14.20 7.00
C GLN A 41 4.00 13.09 8.03
N LEU A 42 4.84 12.06 7.86
CA LEU A 42 5.07 11.00 8.81
C LEU A 42 6.49 10.49 8.53
N ARG A 43 7.47 11.24 9.04
CA ARG A 43 8.89 10.99 8.77
C ARG A 43 9.35 9.69 9.42
N GLY A 44 10.28 9.01 8.77
CA GLY A 44 10.65 7.63 9.12
C GLY A 44 9.90 6.59 8.29
N TYR A 45 8.88 7.00 7.53
CA TYR A 45 8.26 6.20 6.48
C TYR A 45 8.52 6.85 5.13
N ARG A 46 8.57 6.06 4.05
CA ARG A 46 8.72 6.63 2.71
C ARG A 46 7.46 7.40 2.31
N GLY A 47 7.61 8.37 1.41
CA GLY A 47 6.50 9.08 0.81
C GLY A 47 5.43 8.12 0.27
N ARG A 48 4.19 8.30 0.72
CA ARG A 48 3.01 7.51 0.30
C ARG A 48 3.06 6.01 0.66
N SER A 49 3.90 5.60 1.62
CA SER A 49 3.99 4.19 2.03
C SER A 49 3.04 3.78 3.14
N VAL A 50 2.36 4.74 3.79
CA VAL A 50 1.49 4.49 4.93
C VAL A 50 0.03 4.71 4.57
N GLY A 51 -0.79 3.70 4.88
CA GLY A 51 -2.23 3.71 4.67
C GLY A 51 -2.78 2.32 4.36
N PRO A 52 -4.07 2.24 3.99
CA PRO A 52 -4.70 1.00 3.59
C PRO A 52 -4.01 0.41 2.37
N ARG A 53 -3.95 -0.92 2.33
CA ARG A 53 -3.27 -1.70 1.29
C ARG A 53 -4.24 -2.67 0.64
N ARG A 54 -4.01 -2.96 -0.63
CA ARG A 54 -4.71 -4.00 -1.38
C ARG A 54 -3.73 -4.92 -2.08
N PRO A 55 -4.12 -6.16 -2.42
CA PRO A 55 -3.30 -7.01 -3.27
C PRO A 55 -3.06 -6.35 -4.63
N VAL A 56 -1.83 -6.49 -5.13
CA VAL A 56 -1.50 -6.18 -6.51
C VAL A 56 -2.28 -7.15 -7.39
N LEU A 57 -3.04 -6.62 -8.34
CA LEU A 57 -3.83 -7.42 -9.26
C LEU A 57 -3.15 -7.50 -10.61
N TYR A 58 -3.24 -8.66 -11.25
CA TYR A 58 -2.83 -8.82 -12.63
C TYR A 58 -4.02 -9.24 -13.50
N ARG A 59 -3.93 -8.94 -14.80
CA ARG A 59 -4.95 -9.34 -15.77
C ARG A 59 -4.77 -10.82 -16.10
N SER A 60 -5.81 -11.61 -15.88
CA SER A 60 -5.84 -13.02 -16.24
C SER A 60 -5.61 -13.23 -17.73
N VAL A 61 -4.92 -14.31 -18.07
CA VAL A 61 -4.78 -14.79 -19.46
C VAL A 61 -6.06 -15.47 -19.98
N LEU A 62 -6.99 -15.80 -19.08
CA LEU A 62 -8.18 -16.60 -19.36
C LEU A 62 -9.43 -15.77 -19.70
N GLY A 63 -9.33 -14.44 -19.77
CA GLY A 63 -10.48 -13.60 -20.09
C GLY A 63 -10.13 -12.15 -20.42
N GLU A 64 -10.99 -11.49 -21.20
CA GLU A 64 -10.89 -10.04 -21.37
C GLU A 64 -11.34 -9.37 -20.06
N ASN A 65 -10.43 -8.63 -19.42
CA ASN A 65 -10.70 -7.78 -18.25
C ASN A 65 -11.07 -8.51 -16.95
N LEU A 66 -10.62 -9.76 -16.79
CA LEU A 66 -10.63 -10.43 -15.50
C LEU A 66 -9.31 -10.17 -14.76
N TYR A 67 -9.41 -9.87 -13.48
CA TYR A 67 -8.30 -9.59 -12.60
C TYR A 67 -8.36 -10.52 -11.39
N LEU A 68 -7.18 -10.80 -10.85
CA LEU A 68 -6.98 -11.61 -9.66
C LEU A 68 -5.66 -11.16 -8.98
N PRO A 69 -5.50 -11.40 -7.67
CA PRO A 69 -4.23 -11.14 -6.99
C PRO A 69 -3.06 -11.88 -7.65
N VAL A 70 -1.88 -11.27 -7.63
CA VAL A 70 -0.63 -11.98 -7.97
C VAL A 70 -0.43 -13.19 -7.06
N GLY A 71 0.36 -14.16 -7.52
CA GLY A 71 0.54 -15.43 -6.79
C GLY A 71 -0.64 -16.42 -6.96
N MET A 72 -1.76 -16.01 -7.56
CA MET A 72 -2.94 -16.86 -7.71
C MET A 72 -3.06 -17.44 -9.14
N LEU A 73 -3.36 -18.73 -9.25
CA LEU A 73 -3.62 -19.42 -10.52
C LEU A 73 -5.12 -19.64 -10.72
N PRO A 74 -5.70 -19.24 -11.86
CA PRO A 74 -7.11 -19.48 -12.15
C PRO A 74 -7.36 -20.94 -12.55
N ILE A 75 -8.40 -21.53 -11.96
CA ILE A 75 -8.84 -22.91 -12.14
C ILE A 75 -10.36 -22.99 -12.33
N THR A 76 -10.87 -24.16 -12.73
CA THR A 76 -12.32 -24.43 -12.79
C THR A 76 -12.71 -25.45 -11.73
N VAL A 77 -13.77 -25.14 -11.00
CA VAL A 77 -14.37 -26.01 -9.99
C VAL A 77 -15.87 -26.16 -10.26
N ASN A 78 -16.49 -27.23 -9.77
CA ASN A 78 -17.94 -27.36 -9.77
C ASN A 78 -18.56 -26.37 -8.78
N SER A 79 -19.59 -25.64 -9.18
CA SER A 79 -20.20 -24.58 -8.37
C SER A 79 -20.82 -25.06 -7.05
N ASP A 80 -21.25 -26.32 -6.99
CA ASP A 80 -21.95 -26.88 -5.84
C ASP A 80 -21.00 -27.62 -4.89
N THR A 81 -20.05 -28.38 -5.44
CA THR A 81 -19.15 -29.22 -4.64
C THR A 81 -17.79 -28.58 -4.38
N GLY A 82 -17.37 -27.60 -5.19
CA GLY A 82 -16.02 -27.02 -5.13
C GLY A 82 -14.91 -27.93 -5.64
N GLU A 83 -15.25 -29.10 -6.20
CA GLU A 83 -14.26 -30.05 -6.74
C GLU A 83 -13.72 -29.57 -8.09
N LEU A 84 -12.45 -29.88 -8.37
CA LEU A 84 -11.82 -29.58 -9.66
C LEU A 84 -12.55 -30.31 -10.79
N VAL A 85 -13.01 -29.54 -11.79
CA VAL A 85 -13.69 -30.08 -12.98
C VAL A 85 -13.09 -29.48 -14.25
N PRO A 86 -13.19 -30.15 -15.41
CA PRO A 86 -12.83 -29.53 -16.68
C PRO A 86 -13.72 -28.33 -16.98
N ALA A 87 -13.19 -27.30 -17.65
CA ALA A 87 -13.96 -26.11 -18.05
C ALA A 87 -15.18 -26.42 -18.95
N SER A 88 -15.25 -27.61 -19.55
CA SER A 88 -16.40 -28.10 -20.33
C SER A 88 -17.59 -28.56 -19.47
N ASP A 89 -17.38 -28.78 -18.17
CA ASP A 89 -18.43 -29.20 -17.25
C ASP A 89 -19.56 -28.15 -17.21
N PRO A 90 -20.85 -28.53 -17.29
CA PRO A 90 -21.96 -27.57 -17.28
C PRO A 90 -21.94 -26.64 -16.05
N ASP A 91 -21.53 -27.16 -14.89
CA ASP A 91 -21.56 -26.48 -13.60
C ASP A 91 -20.20 -25.88 -13.20
N ALA A 92 -19.26 -25.80 -14.15
CA ALA A 92 -17.96 -25.16 -13.92
C ALA A 92 -18.09 -23.66 -13.63
N ILE A 93 -17.44 -23.20 -12.56
CA ILE A 93 -17.17 -21.81 -12.21
C ILE A 93 -15.66 -21.57 -12.17
N TRP A 94 -15.22 -20.37 -12.57
CA TRP A 94 -13.83 -19.94 -12.44
C TRP A 94 -13.53 -19.45 -11.02
N THR A 95 -12.49 -19.98 -10.41
CA THR A 95 -11.95 -19.51 -9.13
C THR A 95 -10.42 -19.55 -9.17
N THR A 96 -9.74 -19.22 -8.07
CA THR A 96 -8.28 -19.26 -8.02
C THR A 96 -7.76 -20.10 -6.87
N VAL A 97 -6.54 -20.61 -7.04
CA VAL A 97 -5.77 -21.28 -6.00
C VAL A 97 -4.42 -20.57 -5.86
N CYS A 98 -3.85 -20.64 -4.66
CA CYS A 98 -2.51 -20.14 -4.44
C CYS A 98 -1.50 -20.98 -5.24
N ASP A 99 -0.70 -20.30 -6.05
CA ASP A 99 0.38 -20.84 -6.87
C ASP A 99 1.52 -19.82 -6.89
N ASP A 100 2.17 -19.69 -5.74
CA ASP A 100 3.31 -18.81 -5.52
C ASP A 100 4.56 -19.61 -5.16
N GLU A 101 4.76 -20.72 -5.86
CA GLU A 101 5.92 -21.60 -5.70
C GLU A 101 7.08 -21.20 -6.63
N PRO A 102 8.33 -21.57 -6.33
CA PRO A 102 9.47 -21.33 -7.21
C PRO A 102 9.23 -21.82 -8.64
N GLY A 103 9.30 -20.89 -9.60
CA GLY A 103 9.03 -21.17 -11.03
C GLY A 103 7.59 -20.92 -11.47
N SER A 104 6.69 -20.50 -10.57
CA SER A 104 5.35 -20.02 -10.93
C SER A 104 5.41 -18.79 -11.84
N LEU A 105 4.41 -18.66 -12.71
CA LEU A 105 4.24 -17.54 -13.65
C LEU A 105 3.06 -16.63 -13.27
N THR A 106 2.51 -16.76 -12.06
CA THR A 106 1.37 -15.97 -11.54
C THR A 106 1.76 -14.56 -11.08
N GLY A 107 3.03 -14.18 -11.27
CA GLY A 107 3.54 -12.83 -10.97
C GLY A 107 3.79 -12.55 -9.50
N GLY A 108 3.65 -13.56 -8.63
CA GLY A 108 4.00 -13.45 -7.22
C GLY A 108 5.50 -13.51 -6.94
N ASN A 109 5.86 -13.33 -5.67
CA ASN A 109 7.25 -13.26 -5.21
C ASN A 109 7.89 -14.64 -4.93
N GLN A 110 7.12 -15.71 -5.08
CA GLN A 110 7.53 -17.11 -4.94
C GLN A 110 7.89 -17.53 -3.50
N ASN A 111 7.17 -17.01 -2.50
CA ASN A 111 7.34 -17.36 -1.09
C ASN A 111 6.27 -18.35 -0.57
N GLY A 112 5.30 -18.72 -1.41
CA GLY A 112 4.23 -19.67 -1.10
C GLY A 112 3.07 -19.08 -0.29
N VAL A 113 2.99 -17.76 -0.16
CA VAL A 113 1.95 -17.03 0.56
C VAL A 113 1.17 -16.17 -0.41
N CYS A 114 -0.13 -16.42 -0.55
CA CYS A 114 -0.96 -15.66 -1.46
C CYS A 114 -1.98 -14.77 -0.76
N ASN A 115 -2.28 -13.67 -1.45
CA ASN A 115 -3.34 -12.74 -1.08
C ASN A 115 -4.71 -13.12 -1.63
N THR A 116 -5.75 -12.57 -1.01
CA THR A 116 -7.13 -12.59 -1.53
C THR A 116 -7.67 -11.17 -1.55
N TYR A 117 -8.76 -10.91 -2.28
CA TYR A 117 -9.38 -9.57 -2.30
C TYR A 117 -9.72 -9.02 -0.91
N SER A 118 -10.05 -9.89 0.05
CA SER A 118 -10.42 -9.50 1.41
C SER A 118 -9.29 -9.61 2.44
N LYS A 119 -8.13 -10.16 2.07
CA LYS A 119 -7.07 -10.46 3.03
C LYS A 119 -5.67 -10.36 2.43
N ASN A 120 -4.86 -9.51 3.04
CA ASN A 120 -3.45 -9.31 2.75
C ASN A 120 -2.60 -10.22 3.66
N ASN A 121 -2.28 -11.43 3.22
CA ASN A 121 -1.40 -12.35 3.95
C ASN A 121 0.08 -12.15 3.60
N ASP A 122 0.36 -11.60 2.42
CA ASP A 122 1.69 -11.25 1.93
C ASP A 122 1.71 -9.76 1.62
N LEU A 123 2.44 -8.95 2.40
CA LEU A 123 2.47 -7.51 2.19
C LEU A 123 3.33 -7.10 0.99
N ASP A 124 4.36 -7.88 0.63
CA ASP A 124 5.24 -7.60 -0.53
C ASP A 124 4.47 -7.63 -1.86
N GLU A 125 3.35 -8.33 -1.87
CA GLU A 125 2.41 -8.43 -3.00
C GLU A 125 1.21 -7.48 -2.90
N THR A 126 1.33 -6.41 -2.11
CA THR A 126 0.28 -5.40 -1.93
C THR A 126 0.77 -4.01 -2.28
N ASP A 127 -0.16 -3.13 -2.64
CA ASP A 127 0.11 -1.70 -2.85
C ASP A 127 -0.76 -0.83 -1.94
N VAL A 128 -0.23 0.34 -1.56
CA VAL A 128 -0.94 1.33 -0.74
C VAL A 128 -1.93 2.06 -1.63
N ILE A 129 -3.21 2.03 -1.25
CA ILE A 129 -4.28 2.72 -1.99
C ILE A 129 -4.66 4.07 -1.40
N GLY A 130 -4.15 4.38 -0.21
CA GLY A 130 -4.52 5.57 0.52
C GLY A 130 -5.93 5.47 1.12
N GLY A 131 -6.26 6.44 1.97
CA GLY A 131 -7.51 6.48 2.70
C GLY A 131 -8.45 7.58 2.21
N ASN A 132 -9.75 7.44 2.52
CA ASN A 132 -10.71 8.52 2.30
C ASN A 132 -10.69 9.57 3.44
N LYS A 133 -9.99 9.27 4.52
CA LYS A 133 -9.75 10.12 5.68
C LYS A 133 -8.37 9.83 6.26
N PHE A 134 -7.80 10.80 6.98
CA PHE A 134 -6.49 10.65 7.60
C PHE A 134 -6.40 11.45 8.90
N ILE A 135 -5.39 11.13 9.69
CA ILE A 135 -4.91 11.96 10.79
C ILE A 135 -3.38 12.00 10.72
N SER A 136 -2.80 13.19 10.91
CA SER A 136 -1.35 13.38 11.03
C SER A 136 -1.08 14.40 12.13
N THR A 137 -0.15 14.07 13.01
CA THR A 137 0.30 14.89 14.13
C THR A 137 1.82 14.83 14.19
N SER A 138 2.45 15.97 14.48
CA SER A 138 3.90 16.05 14.58
C SER A 138 4.31 16.91 15.77
N PHE A 139 5.29 16.43 16.51
CA PHE A 139 5.94 17.13 17.60
C PHE A 139 7.40 17.33 17.24
N GLU A 140 7.84 18.59 17.20
CA GLU A 140 9.19 18.95 16.82
C GLU A 140 9.86 19.81 17.88
N TYR A 141 11.11 19.45 18.20
CA TYR A 141 11.98 20.27 19.01
C TYR A 141 13.14 20.78 18.16
N ARG A 142 13.23 22.11 18.02
CA ARG A 142 14.20 22.79 17.19
C ARG A 142 15.18 23.55 18.07
N PHE A 143 16.48 23.37 17.83
CA PHE A 143 17.53 24.05 18.60
C PHE A 143 18.59 24.64 17.67
N PRO A 144 19.19 25.79 18.00
CA PRO A 144 20.22 26.39 17.19
C PRO A 144 21.50 25.54 17.26
N ILE A 145 22.04 25.18 16.09
CA ILE A 145 23.40 24.63 15.98
C ILE A 145 24.38 25.78 15.72
N SER A 146 24.03 26.68 14.81
CA SER A 146 24.78 27.91 14.52
C SER A 146 23.83 28.97 13.97
N GLU A 147 23.56 30.00 14.77
CA GLU A 147 22.69 31.11 14.35
C GLU A 147 23.31 31.93 13.22
N THR A 148 24.63 32.09 13.23
CA THR A 148 25.36 32.85 12.19
C THR A 148 25.32 32.18 10.82
N LEU A 149 25.25 30.85 10.79
CA LEU A 149 25.15 30.06 9.56
C LEU A 149 23.69 29.71 9.20
N GLY A 150 22.71 30.08 10.04
CA GLY A 150 21.32 29.70 9.87
C GLY A 150 21.08 28.19 9.98
N LEU A 151 21.86 27.49 10.81
CA LEU A 151 21.78 26.04 11.02
C LEU A 151 20.98 25.72 12.30
N GLN A 152 19.96 24.89 12.15
CA GLN A 152 19.13 24.37 13.23
C GLN A 152 19.15 22.85 13.24
N GLY A 153 19.21 22.27 14.43
CA GLY A 153 18.94 20.85 14.66
C GLY A 153 17.47 20.66 14.95
N VAL A 154 16.94 19.50 14.55
CA VAL A 154 15.55 19.10 14.74
C VAL A 154 15.52 17.71 15.35
N LEU A 155 14.75 17.53 16.41
CA LEU A 155 14.29 16.23 16.88
C LEU A 155 12.78 16.17 16.62
N PHE A 156 12.27 15.02 16.18
CA PHE A 156 10.85 14.90 15.89
C PHE A 156 10.23 13.58 16.34
N PHE A 157 8.93 13.64 16.54
CA PHE A 157 8.03 12.50 16.71
C PHE A 157 6.76 12.78 15.91
N ASP A 158 6.48 11.93 14.93
CA ASP A 158 5.32 12.02 14.05
C ASP A 158 4.39 10.83 14.33
N ALA A 159 3.08 11.05 14.22
CA ALA A 159 2.05 10.03 14.43
C ALA A 159 0.88 10.25 13.47
N GLY A 160 0.37 9.19 12.86
CA GLY A 160 -0.78 9.30 11.96
C GLY A 160 -1.02 8.07 11.11
N ASN A 161 -2.15 8.04 10.41
CA ASN A 161 -2.43 7.06 9.36
C ASN A 161 -3.50 7.60 8.39
N ALA A 162 -3.63 6.96 7.22
CA ALA A 162 -4.79 7.05 6.36
C ALA A 162 -5.70 5.83 6.58
N PHE A 163 -7.01 5.98 6.38
CA PHE A 163 -7.99 4.94 6.74
C PHE A 163 -9.03 4.73 5.65
N VAL A 164 -9.60 3.52 5.57
CA VAL A 164 -10.71 3.22 4.65
C VAL A 164 -12.05 3.63 5.23
N GLU A 165 -13.06 3.57 4.39
CA GLU A 165 -14.46 3.73 4.68
C GLU A 165 -14.89 2.87 5.90
N GLY A 166 -15.49 3.49 6.91
CA GLY A 166 -15.97 2.78 8.12
C GLY A 166 -15.00 2.72 9.31
N ASP A 167 -13.69 2.85 9.08
CA ASP A 167 -12.68 2.81 10.17
C ASP A 167 -12.81 3.99 11.14
N SER A 168 -12.31 3.83 12.36
CA SER A 168 -12.20 4.93 13.34
C SER A 168 -10.91 5.72 13.15
N LEU A 169 -10.99 7.06 13.06
CA LEU A 169 -9.81 7.93 13.04
C LEU A 169 -9.06 8.00 14.37
N PHE A 170 -9.76 7.72 15.46
CA PHE A 170 -9.28 7.98 16.82
C PHE A 170 -8.93 6.70 17.57
N ASP A 171 -8.75 5.58 16.88
CA ASP A 171 -8.18 4.37 17.47
C ASP A 171 -6.65 4.42 17.37
N PRO A 172 -5.92 4.60 18.49
CA PRO A 172 -4.47 4.71 18.45
C PRO A 172 -3.75 3.40 18.08
N SER A 173 -4.44 2.26 18.10
CA SER A 173 -3.85 0.98 17.64
C SER A 173 -3.57 0.96 16.15
N ASP A 174 -4.31 1.76 15.39
CA ASP A 174 -4.25 1.79 13.93
C ASP A 174 -3.37 2.96 13.43
N TRP A 175 -2.75 3.69 14.34
CA TRP A 175 -1.84 4.78 14.01
C TRP A 175 -0.43 4.25 13.78
N ARG A 176 0.31 4.95 12.91
CA ARG A 176 1.72 4.73 12.65
C ARG A 176 2.56 5.81 13.30
N TYR A 177 3.76 5.48 13.74
CA TYR A 177 4.60 6.34 14.56
C TYR A 177 6.03 6.39 14.05
N GLY A 178 6.53 7.60 13.81
CA GLY A 178 7.89 7.85 13.34
C GLY A 178 8.65 8.76 14.28
N THR A 179 9.96 8.57 14.39
CA THR A 179 10.83 9.49 15.14
C THR A 179 12.17 9.67 14.46
N GLY A 180 12.92 10.71 14.82
CA GLY A 180 14.26 10.86 14.29
C GLY A 180 14.88 12.23 14.53
N VAL A 181 15.88 12.49 13.72
CA VAL A 181 16.69 13.71 13.80
C VAL A 181 16.81 14.36 12.43
N GLY A 182 16.99 15.66 12.42
CA GLY A 182 17.20 16.42 11.20
C GLY A 182 18.07 17.65 11.40
N VAL A 183 18.53 18.20 10.29
CA VAL A 183 19.23 19.48 10.22
C VAL A 183 18.54 20.34 9.19
N GLN A 184 18.23 21.57 9.56
CA GLN A 184 17.68 22.60 8.69
C GLN A 184 18.69 23.72 8.51
N TRP A 185 18.93 24.09 7.26
CA TRP A 185 19.86 25.13 6.86
C TRP A 185 19.16 26.20 6.04
N PHE A 186 19.07 27.41 6.58
CA PHE A 186 18.62 28.59 5.86
C PHE A 186 19.79 29.20 5.07
N SER A 187 20.16 28.54 3.97
CA SER A 187 21.29 28.96 3.13
C SER A 187 20.95 30.19 2.27
N PRO A 188 21.95 30.91 1.73
CA PRO A 188 21.74 31.99 0.75
C PRO A 188 21.02 31.56 -0.54
N PHE A 189 20.98 30.26 -0.83
CA PHE A 189 20.34 29.69 -2.03
C PHE A 189 18.93 29.14 -1.75
N GLY A 190 18.45 29.26 -0.50
CA GLY A 190 17.15 28.79 -0.05
C GLY A 190 17.25 27.86 1.17
N PRO A 191 16.11 27.48 1.76
CA PRO A 191 16.06 26.51 2.85
C PRO A 191 16.39 25.10 2.36
N LEU A 192 17.20 24.37 3.13
CA LEU A 192 17.51 22.96 2.97
C LEU A 192 17.17 22.22 4.26
N ALA A 193 16.60 21.02 4.16
CA ALA A 193 16.35 20.14 5.29
C ALA A 193 16.86 18.76 4.95
N VAL A 194 17.50 18.12 5.92
CA VAL A 194 17.92 16.74 5.86
C VAL A 194 17.37 16.05 7.10
N VAL A 195 16.76 14.89 6.91
CA VAL A 195 16.08 14.13 7.95
C VAL A 195 16.54 12.68 7.87
N LEU A 196 16.83 12.12 9.04
CA LEU A 196 16.99 10.68 9.22
C LEU A 196 15.90 10.21 10.20
N GLY A 197 14.92 9.50 9.66
CA GLY A 197 13.77 8.99 10.40
C GLY A 197 13.80 7.48 10.61
N PHE A 198 13.12 7.06 11.66
CA PHE A 198 13.00 5.69 12.11
C PHE A 198 11.51 5.40 12.37
N PRO A 199 10.89 4.47 11.64
CA PRO A 199 9.54 4.01 11.93
C PRO A 199 9.58 3.14 13.20
N LEU A 200 8.65 3.38 14.13
CA LEU A 200 8.60 2.70 15.43
C LEU A 200 7.79 1.41 15.39
N ASP A 201 6.81 1.33 14.50
CA ASP A 201 5.90 0.21 14.31
C ASP A 201 5.90 -0.23 12.85
N ARG A 202 7.09 -0.48 12.27
CA ARG A 202 7.21 -0.81 10.84
C ARG A 202 6.60 -2.16 10.47
N GLU A 203 6.02 -2.23 9.27
CA GLU A 203 5.77 -3.48 8.54
C GLU A 203 7.08 -3.93 7.88
N SER A 204 7.83 -4.84 8.51
CA SER A 204 9.20 -5.16 8.11
C SER A 204 9.38 -5.74 6.71
N GLU A 205 8.30 -6.24 6.12
CA GLU A 205 8.27 -6.76 4.74
C GLU A 205 8.39 -5.59 3.73
N VAL A 206 7.61 -4.53 3.94
CA VAL A 206 7.40 -3.47 2.94
C VAL A 206 7.91 -2.09 3.33
N GLU A 207 8.34 -1.89 4.58
CA GLU A 207 8.78 -0.60 5.09
C GLU A 207 10.26 -0.59 5.49
N ASP A 208 10.97 0.38 4.93
CA ASP A 208 12.38 0.61 5.20
C ASP A 208 12.63 1.17 6.60
N SER A 209 13.81 0.88 7.13
CA SER A 209 14.34 1.55 8.31
C SER A 209 15.87 1.49 8.31
N PRO A 210 16.59 2.62 8.47
CA PRO A 210 16.08 3.99 8.56
C PRO A 210 15.67 4.57 7.20
N VAL A 211 14.88 5.64 7.22
CA VAL A 211 14.51 6.42 6.02
C VAL A 211 15.25 7.75 6.03
N PHE A 212 16.03 7.99 4.98
CA PHE A 212 16.73 9.26 4.75
C PHE A 212 15.97 10.10 3.74
N GLU A 213 15.69 11.35 4.10
CA GLU A 213 14.98 12.30 3.23
C GLU A 213 15.67 13.66 3.24
N PHE A 214 15.53 14.39 2.14
CA PHE A 214 15.99 15.77 2.06
C PHE A 214 15.01 16.60 1.24
N SER A 215 14.90 17.89 1.57
CA SER A 215 14.16 18.88 0.79
C SER A 215 15.04 20.09 0.51
N VAL A 216 14.85 20.68 -0.67
CA VAL A 216 15.53 21.90 -1.11
C VAL A 216 14.47 22.84 -1.68
N GLY A 217 14.35 24.04 -1.08
CA GLY A 217 13.36 25.04 -1.49
C GLY A 217 12.05 24.98 -0.70
N GLY A 218 11.31 26.09 -0.69
CA GLY A 218 10.31 26.42 0.33
C GLY A 218 8.97 25.68 0.34
N ARG A 219 8.80 24.54 -0.34
CA ARG A 219 7.48 23.85 -0.35
C ARG A 219 7.20 23.07 0.93
N ASP A 220 8.25 22.60 1.61
CA ASP A 220 8.15 21.71 2.78
C ASP A 220 8.84 22.31 4.03
N PHE A 221 8.89 23.65 4.13
CA PHE A 221 9.52 24.40 5.22
C PHE A 221 8.54 25.23 6.02
#